data_AF-A0A7S4SF45-F1
#
_entry.id   AF-A0A7S4SF45-F1
#
_cell.length_a   1.000
_cell.length_b   1.000
_cell.length_c   1.000
_cell.angle_alpha   90.00
_cell.angle_beta   90.00
_cell.angle_gamma   90.00
#
_symmetry.space_group_name_H-M   'P 1'
#
loop_
_entity.id
_entity.type
_entity.pdbx_description
1 polymer ?
#
loop_
_entity_poly.entity_id
_entity_poly.type
_entity_poly.pdbx_seq_one_letter_code
_entity_poly.pdbx_strand_id
1 'polypeptide(L)'
;CAQAAEAPRMSESVPFLQYPEQLDGWVGGEKGFDPLQCTDALPVYMTREAELKHGRVCMLATVGWIATDLGARFPGDLFQNVSTVEAHNKMVEAGIMGPFLATIAVYEVYGGWLCFQGWEGNINREAGDFFLGKNFLPKDKDQARSMRLKELENSRLAMLAFSGIA
;
A
#
# COMPACT_ATOMS: atom_id res chain seq x y z
N CYS A 1 16.01 -5.59 40.96
CA CYS A 1 16.99 -4.83 40.16
C CYS A 1 16.24 -4.04 39.12
N ALA A 2 16.24 -2.71 39.27
CA ALA A 2 15.56 -1.80 38.36
C ALA A 2 16.12 -1.97 36.94
N GLN A 3 15.24 -2.25 35.97
CA GLN A 3 15.59 -2.15 34.56
C GLN A 3 15.93 -0.68 34.30
N ALA A 4 17.15 -0.42 33.81
CA ALA A 4 17.57 0.90 33.40
C ALA A 4 16.61 1.38 32.29
N ALA A 5 15.86 2.45 32.55
CA ALA A 5 15.09 3.11 31.51
C ALA A 5 16.07 3.63 30.46
N GLU A 6 16.09 2.99 29.31
CA GLU A 6 16.86 3.40 28.14
C GLU A 6 16.44 4.83 27.77
N ALA A 7 17.40 5.70 27.44
CA ALA A 7 17.08 7.07 27.05
C ALA A 7 16.07 7.04 25.88
N PRO A 8 15.05 7.92 25.86
CA PRO A 8 14.02 7.87 24.83
C PRO A 8 14.69 8.01 23.46
N ARG A 9 14.61 6.96 22.64
CA ARG A 9 15.11 6.98 21.25
C ARG A 9 14.36 8.11 20.54
N MET A 10 15.08 9.07 19.98
CA MET A 10 14.45 10.12 19.17
C MET A 10 14.13 9.59 17.78
N SER A 11 13.05 10.10 17.18
CA SER A 11 12.69 9.76 15.80
C SER A 11 13.72 10.29 14.82
N GLU A 12 14.17 9.46 13.86
CA GLU A 12 15.13 9.88 12.83
C GLU A 12 14.52 10.93 11.87
N SER A 13 13.22 10.79 11.56
CA SER A 13 12.51 11.73 10.69
C SER A 13 12.18 13.06 11.37
N VAL A 14 11.97 13.02 12.69
CA VAL A 14 11.56 14.18 13.49
C VAL A 14 12.41 14.23 14.76
N PRO A 15 13.64 14.78 14.71
CA PRO A 15 14.67 14.60 15.75
C PRO A 15 14.33 15.24 17.11
N PHE A 16 13.28 16.06 17.17
CA PHE A 16 12.77 16.66 18.41
C PHE A 16 11.65 15.84 19.08
N LEU A 17 11.14 14.79 18.42
CA LEU A 17 10.05 13.94 18.92
C LEU A 17 10.58 12.55 19.30
N GLN A 18 9.95 11.93 20.30
CA GLN A 18 10.25 10.56 20.70
C GLN A 18 9.84 9.57 19.60
N TYR A 19 10.62 8.50 19.45
CA TYR A 19 10.32 7.43 18.51
C TYR A 19 9.13 6.58 19.01
N PRO A 20 8.13 6.30 18.17
CA PRO A 20 7.02 5.43 18.56
C PRO A 20 7.48 3.98 18.70
N GLU A 21 7.50 3.44 19.92
CA GLU A 21 8.00 2.09 20.21
C GLU A 21 7.22 0.99 19.47
N GLN A 22 5.91 1.19 19.19
CA GLN A 22 5.10 0.20 18.48
C GLN A 22 5.54 -0.02 17.02
N LEU A 23 6.33 0.91 16.47
CA LEU A 23 6.83 0.84 15.09
C LEU A 23 8.16 0.06 15.00
N ASP A 24 8.79 -0.25 16.15
CA ASP A 24 10.05 -0.99 16.17
C ASP A 24 9.88 -2.42 15.62
N GLY A 25 10.87 -2.88 14.85
CA GLY A 25 10.83 -4.17 14.16
C GLY A 25 10.03 -4.21 12.84
N TRP A 26 9.21 -3.20 12.53
CA TRP A 26 8.51 -3.13 11.24
C TRP A 26 9.43 -2.69 10.09
N VAL A 27 9.22 -3.25 8.91
CA VAL A 27 9.97 -2.86 7.71
C VAL A 27 9.65 -1.41 7.34
N GLY A 28 10.67 -0.55 7.25
CA GLY A 28 10.50 0.89 6.99
C GLY A 28 10.00 1.70 8.19
N GLY A 29 9.89 1.07 9.37
CA GLY A 29 9.58 1.72 10.64
C GLY A 29 10.75 2.49 11.26
N GLU A 30 11.98 2.16 10.84
CA GLU A 30 13.24 2.69 11.39
C GLU A 30 13.32 4.23 11.38
N LYS A 31 12.67 4.87 10.39
CA LYS A 31 12.62 6.32 10.24
C LYS A 31 11.71 7.01 11.27
N GLY A 32 10.78 6.31 11.91
CA GLY A 32 9.99 6.84 13.03
C GLY A 32 9.04 7.99 12.70
N PHE A 33 8.58 8.13 11.46
CA PHE A 33 7.73 9.26 11.05
C PHE A 33 6.29 9.10 11.54
N ASP A 34 5.98 9.68 12.70
CA ASP A 34 4.62 9.82 13.23
C ASP A 34 4.46 11.13 14.04
N PRO A 35 4.31 12.28 13.37
CA PRO A 35 4.16 13.57 14.06
C PRO A 35 2.80 13.73 14.76
N LEU A 36 1.81 12.89 14.45
CA LEU A 36 0.44 12.98 14.97
C LEU A 36 0.09 11.89 15.99
N GLN A 37 1.04 11.04 16.35
CA GLN A 37 0.83 9.89 17.25
C GLN A 37 -0.35 9.00 16.79
N CYS A 38 -0.51 8.83 15.48
CA CYS A 38 -1.53 7.96 14.91
C CYS A 38 -1.30 6.50 15.30
N THR A 39 -0.05 6.12 15.60
CA THR A 39 0.36 4.78 16.01
C THR A 39 -0.16 4.42 17.41
N ASP A 40 -0.44 5.41 18.27
CA ASP A 40 -1.03 5.19 19.60
C ASP A 40 -2.55 4.93 19.50
N ALA A 41 -3.20 5.51 18.48
CA ALA A 41 -4.64 5.42 18.28
C ALA A 41 -5.06 4.21 17.43
N LEU A 42 -4.21 3.78 16.49
CA LEU A 42 -4.49 2.71 15.54
C LEU A 42 -3.39 1.65 15.55
N PRO A 43 -3.74 0.35 15.49
CA PRO A 43 -2.73 -0.69 15.51
C PRO A 43 -1.94 -0.74 14.20
N VAL A 44 -0.63 -0.90 14.35
CA VAL A 44 0.37 -0.83 13.28
C VAL A 44 0.11 -1.85 12.17
N TYR A 45 -0.47 -3.00 12.51
CA TYR A 45 -0.83 -4.03 11.53
C TYR A 45 -1.84 -3.50 10.49
N MET A 46 -2.90 -2.80 10.93
CA MET A 46 -3.91 -2.26 10.02
C MET A 46 -3.40 -1.06 9.24
N THR A 47 -2.65 -0.16 9.89
CA THR A 47 -2.10 1.00 9.19
C THR A 47 -1.09 0.57 8.12
N ARG A 48 -0.32 -0.49 8.38
CA ARG A 48 0.58 -1.09 7.40
C ARG A 48 -0.15 -1.77 6.25
N GLU A 49 -1.20 -2.54 6.53
CA GLU A 49 -2.00 -3.18 5.47
C GLU A 49 -2.71 -2.13 4.61
N ALA A 50 -3.20 -1.04 5.22
CA ALA A 50 -3.77 0.09 4.51
C ALA A 50 -2.72 0.80 3.63
N GLU A 51 -1.51 1.06 4.14
CA GLU A 51 -0.41 1.67 3.38
C GLU A 51 -0.07 0.83 2.13
N LEU A 52 0.08 -0.49 2.29
CA LEU A 52 0.40 -1.38 1.17
C LEU A 52 -0.74 -1.46 0.13
N LYS A 53 -2.01 -1.48 0.56
CA LYS A 53 -3.15 -1.48 -0.36
C LYS A 53 -3.20 -0.20 -1.19
N HIS A 54 -3.16 0.97 -0.54
CA HIS A 54 -3.13 2.27 -1.24
C HIS A 54 -1.92 2.35 -2.17
N GLY A 55 -0.77 1.86 -1.70
CA GLY A 55 0.47 1.87 -2.45
C GLY A 55 0.40 1.10 -3.76
N ARG A 56 -0.10 -0.13 -3.72
CA ARG A 56 -0.26 -0.99 -4.90
C ARG A 56 -1.28 -0.42 -5.87
N VAL A 57 -2.40 0.11 -5.37
CA VAL A 57 -3.41 0.76 -6.21
C VAL A 57 -2.82 1.98 -6.92
N CYS A 58 -2.10 2.86 -6.20
CA CYS A 58 -1.48 4.04 -6.79
C CYS A 58 -0.36 3.68 -7.80
N MET A 59 0.42 2.64 -7.55
CA MET A 59 1.44 2.16 -8.51
C MET A 59 0.80 1.70 -9.83
N LEU A 60 -0.30 0.95 -9.77
CA LEU A 60 -1.01 0.52 -10.99
C LEU A 60 -1.79 1.68 -11.65
N ALA A 61 -2.36 2.57 -10.85
CA ALA A 61 -3.12 3.72 -11.34
C ALA A 61 -2.24 4.73 -12.08
N THR A 62 -1.04 5.02 -11.58
CA THR A 62 -0.08 5.92 -12.24
C THR A 62 0.36 5.36 -13.60
N VAL A 63 0.74 4.09 -13.66
CA VAL A 63 1.13 3.43 -14.92
C VAL A 63 -0.06 3.36 -15.89
N GLY A 64 -1.27 3.04 -15.41
CA GLY A 64 -2.47 2.98 -16.23
C GLY A 64 -2.87 4.34 -16.81
N TRP A 65 -2.77 5.41 -16.02
CA TRP A 65 -3.04 6.77 -16.47
C TRP A 65 -2.06 7.21 -17.55
N ILE A 66 -0.76 7.01 -17.32
CA ILE A 66 0.29 7.39 -18.28
C ILE A 66 0.16 6.55 -19.56
N ALA A 67 -0.05 5.24 -19.45
CA ALA A 67 -0.17 4.35 -20.62
C ALA A 67 -1.36 4.72 -21.52
N THR A 68 -2.50 5.08 -20.94
CA THR A 68 -3.70 5.47 -21.70
C THR A 68 -3.55 6.84 -22.35
N ASP A 69 -2.77 7.74 -21.77
CA ASP A 69 -2.42 9.05 -22.34
C ASP A 69 -1.41 8.91 -23.49
N LEU A 70 -0.43 8.00 -23.38
CA LEU A 70 0.50 7.64 -24.46
C LEU A 70 -0.18 6.89 -25.63
N GLY A 71 -1.47 6.57 -25.51
CA GLY A 71 -2.25 5.93 -26.59
C GLY A 71 -2.24 4.40 -26.58
N ALA A 72 -1.73 3.76 -25.51
CA ALA A 72 -1.89 2.32 -25.30
C ALA A 72 -3.33 2.02 -24.87
N ARG A 73 -4.24 1.99 -25.85
CA ARG A 73 -5.69 1.75 -25.66
C ARG A 73 -6.05 0.35 -26.14
N PHE A 74 -7.02 -0.27 -25.47
CA PHE A 74 -7.55 -1.56 -25.91
C PHE A 74 -8.20 -1.45 -27.30
N PRO A 75 -8.08 -2.50 -28.14
CA PRO A 75 -8.69 -2.49 -29.47
C PRO A 75 -10.22 -2.49 -29.33
N GLY A 76 -10.85 -1.39 -29.74
CA GLY A 76 -12.29 -1.21 -29.76
C GLY A 76 -12.66 0.28 -29.93
N ASP A 77 -13.62 0.58 -30.79
CA ASP A 77 -14.01 1.96 -31.14
C ASP A 77 -14.45 2.77 -29.91
N LEU A 78 -14.98 2.08 -28.89
CA LEU A 78 -15.40 2.65 -27.60
C LEU A 78 -14.23 3.28 -26.81
N PHE A 79 -12.98 2.87 -27.06
CA PHE A 79 -11.81 3.29 -26.29
C PHE A 79 -10.93 4.31 -27.02
N GLN A 80 -11.09 4.52 -28.33
CA GLN A 80 -10.09 5.24 -29.13
C GLN A 80 -10.18 6.79 -29.06
N ASN A 81 -11.28 7.36 -28.58
CA ASN A 81 -11.52 8.83 -28.61
C ASN A 81 -11.95 9.42 -27.26
N VAL A 82 -11.35 8.93 -26.17
CA VAL A 82 -11.71 9.40 -24.82
C VAL A 82 -10.48 9.99 -24.13
N SER A 83 -10.61 11.21 -23.61
CA SER A 83 -9.61 11.81 -22.72
C SER A 83 -9.56 11.02 -21.42
N THR A 84 -8.37 10.86 -20.85
CA THR A 84 -8.14 10.07 -19.62
C THR A 84 -9.01 10.53 -18.45
N VAL A 85 -9.28 11.84 -18.35
CA VAL A 85 -10.15 12.44 -17.33
C VAL A 85 -11.63 12.09 -17.53
N GLU A 86 -12.12 12.08 -18.77
CA GLU A 86 -13.52 11.72 -19.07
C GLU A 86 -13.75 10.20 -19.17
N ALA A 87 -12.66 9.42 -19.18
CA ALA A 87 -12.70 7.97 -19.35
C ALA A 87 -13.58 7.31 -18.29
N HIS A 88 -13.54 7.78 -17.04
CA HIS A 88 -14.39 7.24 -15.99
C HIS A 88 -15.88 7.33 -16.35
N ASN A 89 -16.37 8.51 -16.73
CA ASN A 89 -17.80 8.72 -16.98
C ASN A 89 -18.29 7.93 -18.21
N LYS A 90 -17.54 7.97 -19.32
CA LYS A 90 -17.90 7.21 -20.53
C LYS A 90 -17.87 5.70 -20.31
N MET A 91 -16.96 5.20 -19.47
CA MET A 91 -16.87 3.77 -19.13
C MET A 91 -17.96 3.30 -18.18
N VAL A 92 -18.49 4.20 -17.35
CA VAL A 92 -19.68 3.95 -16.53
C VAL A 92 -20.94 3.91 -17.40
N GLU A 93 -21.10 4.86 -18.32
CA GLU A 93 -22.22 4.88 -19.27
C GLU A 93 -22.22 3.66 -20.19
N ALA A 94 -21.04 3.22 -20.64
CA ALA A 94 -20.88 1.99 -21.42
C ALA A 94 -21.15 0.70 -20.62
N GLY A 95 -21.31 0.79 -19.30
CA GLY A 95 -21.57 -0.35 -18.42
C GLY A 95 -20.36 -1.27 -18.20
N ILE A 96 -19.18 -0.92 -18.69
CA ILE A 96 -17.94 -1.72 -18.58
C ILE A 96 -17.31 -1.56 -17.19
N MET A 97 -17.50 -0.40 -16.55
CA MET A 97 -16.98 -0.15 -15.19
C MET A 97 -17.69 -1.01 -14.13
N GLY A 98 -18.96 -1.37 -14.36
CA GLY A 98 -19.76 -2.21 -13.44
C GLY A 98 -19.15 -3.59 -13.14
N PRO A 99 -18.88 -4.44 -14.15
CA PRO A 99 -18.22 -5.72 -13.93
C PRO A 99 -16.79 -5.57 -13.39
N PHE A 100 -16.06 -4.51 -13.77
CA PHE A 100 -14.74 -4.23 -13.21
C PHE A 100 -14.81 -3.99 -11.69
N LEU A 101 -15.72 -3.12 -11.24
CA LEU A 101 -15.95 -2.87 -9.82
C LEU A 101 -16.41 -4.15 -9.09
N ALA A 102 -17.27 -4.96 -9.72
CA ALA A 102 -17.69 -6.24 -9.15
C ALA A 102 -16.52 -7.22 -8.94
N THR A 103 -15.59 -7.30 -9.90
CA THR A 103 -14.39 -8.14 -9.72
C THR A 103 -13.49 -7.64 -8.60
N ILE A 104 -13.26 -6.33 -8.51
CA ILE A 104 -12.50 -5.72 -7.40
C ILE A 104 -13.18 -6.02 -6.06
N ALA A 105 -14.51 -5.89 -5.99
CA ALA A 105 -15.27 -6.16 -4.78
C ALA A 105 -15.09 -7.60 -4.29
N VAL A 106 -15.08 -8.59 -5.20
CA VAL A 106 -14.80 -9.99 -4.82
C VAL A 106 -13.41 -10.15 -4.21
N TYR A 107 -12.38 -9.54 -4.81
CA TYR A 107 -11.02 -9.59 -4.28
C TYR A 107 -10.87 -8.85 -2.94
N GLU A 108 -11.54 -7.70 -2.77
CA GLU A 108 -11.54 -6.96 -1.49
C GLU A 108 -12.30 -7.69 -0.38
N VAL A 109 -13.39 -8.39 -0.68
CA VAL A 109 -14.07 -9.24 0.32
C VAL A 109 -13.13 -10.35 0.81
N TYR A 110 -12.42 -11.00 -0.10
CA TYR A 110 -11.41 -12.01 0.27
C TYR A 110 -10.23 -11.40 1.04
N GLY A 111 -9.70 -10.27 0.59
CA GLY A 111 -8.59 -9.59 1.24
C GLY A 111 -8.94 -8.99 2.60
N GLY A 112 -10.16 -8.46 2.76
CA GLY A 112 -10.71 -8.00 4.03
C GLY A 112 -10.87 -9.15 5.03
N TRP A 113 -11.42 -10.28 4.59
CA TRP A 113 -11.54 -11.48 5.41
C TRP A 113 -10.17 -12.00 5.90
N LEU A 114 -9.14 -11.94 5.04
CA LEU A 114 -7.75 -12.26 5.41
C LEU A 114 -7.11 -11.23 6.36
N CYS A 115 -7.41 -9.94 6.20
CA CYS A 115 -6.96 -8.87 7.11
C CYS A 115 -7.50 -9.10 8.52
N PHE A 116 -8.81 -9.34 8.65
CA PHE A 116 -9.45 -9.57 9.95
C PHE A 116 -8.94 -10.84 10.64
N GLN A 117 -8.76 -11.94 9.92
CA GLN A 117 -8.17 -13.15 10.51
C GLN A 117 -6.69 -13.01 10.89
N GLY A 118 -5.93 -12.22 10.13
CA GLY A 118 -4.54 -11.89 10.45
C GLY A 118 -4.44 -11.04 11.71
N TRP A 119 -5.34 -10.07 11.88
CA TRP A 119 -5.44 -9.28 13.10
C TRP A 119 -5.83 -10.15 14.30
N GLU A 120 -6.88 -10.96 14.17
CA GLU A 120 -7.39 -11.81 15.26
C GLU A 120 -6.38 -12.89 15.72
N GLY A 121 -5.27 -13.06 14.99
CA GLY A 121 -4.20 -13.98 15.34
C GLY A 121 -4.50 -15.44 14.99
N ASN A 122 -5.59 -15.70 14.26
CA ASN A 122 -5.94 -17.04 13.77
C ASN A 122 -4.96 -17.53 12.68
N ILE A 123 -4.21 -16.61 12.03
CA ILE A 123 -3.22 -16.92 11.00
C ILE A 123 -1.95 -16.09 11.27
N ASN A 124 -0.78 -16.74 11.35
CA ASN A 124 0.53 -16.07 11.39
C ASN A 124 0.88 -15.48 10.02
N ARG A 125 0.32 -14.29 9.72
CA ARG A 125 0.47 -13.56 8.46
C ARG A 125 1.15 -12.21 8.74
N GLU A 126 2.20 -11.88 7.98
CA GLU A 126 2.73 -10.52 7.97
C GLU A 126 1.81 -9.59 7.16
N ALA A 127 1.64 -8.33 7.60
CA ALA A 127 0.77 -7.37 6.94
C ALA A 127 1.08 -7.25 5.43
N GLY A 128 0.07 -7.45 4.58
CA GLY A 128 0.19 -7.35 3.12
C GLY A 128 0.67 -8.61 2.37
N ASP A 129 0.93 -9.72 3.06
CA ASP A 129 1.26 -11.01 2.42
C ASP A 129 -0.01 -11.74 1.96
N PHE A 130 -0.32 -11.77 0.67
CA PHE A 130 -1.48 -12.52 0.15
C PHE A 130 -1.11 -13.96 -0.26
N PHE A 131 0.04 -14.48 0.19
CA PHE A 131 0.64 -15.75 -0.23
C PHE A 131 0.97 -15.85 -1.74
N LEU A 132 0.83 -14.74 -2.46
CA LEU A 132 1.12 -14.61 -3.89
C LEU A 132 2.60 -14.24 -4.07
N GLY A 133 3.31 -14.97 -4.93
CA GLY A 133 4.67 -14.60 -5.34
C GLY A 133 5.81 -15.11 -4.45
N LYS A 134 5.59 -16.14 -3.61
CA LYS A 134 6.65 -16.79 -2.81
C LYS A 134 7.88 -17.26 -3.61
N ASN A 135 7.74 -17.40 -4.93
CA ASN A 135 8.84 -17.78 -5.83
C ASN A 135 9.75 -16.60 -6.23
N PHE A 136 9.26 -15.36 -6.16
CA PHE A 136 10.04 -14.15 -6.47
C PHE A 136 10.74 -13.56 -5.24
N LEU A 137 10.37 -14.00 -4.05
CA LEU A 137 11.01 -13.56 -2.82
C LEU A 137 12.29 -14.38 -2.58
N PRO A 138 13.46 -13.74 -2.45
CA PRO A 138 14.68 -14.45 -2.07
C PRO A 138 14.52 -15.09 -0.69
N LYS A 139 15.11 -16.27 -0.50
CA LYS A 139 15.00 -17.04 0.76
C LYS A 139 15.75 -16.39 1.92
N ASP A 140 16.66 -15.45 1.64
CA ASP A 140 17.42 -14.70 2.63
C ASP A 140 16.58 -13.56 3.24
N LYS A 141 16.53 -13.50 4.58
CA LYS A 141 15.68 -12.56 5.33
C LYS A 141 16.03 -11.10 5.07
N ASP A 142 17.33 -10.77 4.94
CA ASP A 142 17.78 -9.39 4.72
C ASP A 142 17.47 -8.91 3.31
N GLN A 143 17.63 -9.80 2.32
CA GLN A 143 17.25 -9.49 0.94
C GLN A 143 15.73 -9.34 0.81
N ALA A 144 14.95 -10.20 1.47
CA ALA A 144 13.49 -10.07 1.53
C ALA A 144 13.07 -8.75 2.18
N ARG A 145 13.75 -8.32 3.26
CA ARG A 145 13.53 -7.03 3.90
C ARG A 145 13.82 -5.86 2.95
N SER A 146 14.92 -5.92 2.20
CA SER A 146 15.27 -4.88 1.23
C SER A 146 14.26 -4.77 0.08
N MET A 147 13.69 -5.89 -0.38
CA MET A 147 12.65 -5.90 -1.41
C MET A 147 11.33 -5.29 -0.91
N ARG A 148 10.96 -5.59 0.33
CA ARG A 148 9.81 -4.96 1.00
C ARG A 148 10.00 -3.46 1.19
N LEU A 149 11.21 -3.02 1.53
CA LEU A 149 11.54 -1.58 1.59
C LEU A 149 11.37 -0.91 0.23
N LYS A 150 11.86 -1.53 -0.85
CA LYS A 150 11.68 -1.01 -2.21
C LYS A 150 10.21 -0.91 -2.61
N GLU A 151 9.39 -1.91 -2.26
CA GLU A 151 7.95 -1.85 -2.48
C GLU A 151 7.33 -0.66 -1.74
N LEU A 152 7.67 -0.46 -0.47
CA LEU A 152 7.17 0.64 0.36
C LEU A 152 7.61 2.02 -0.15
N GLU A 153 8.87 2.19 -0.54
CA GLU A 153 9.36 3.48 -1.02
C GLU A 153 8.77 3.84 -2.38
N ASN A 154 8.66 2.87 -3.30
CA ASN A 154 8.00 3.07 -4.60
C ASN A 154 6.51 3.35 -4.43
N SER A 155 5.83 2.70 -3.48
CA SER A 155 4.42 2.94 -3.23
C SER A 155 4.16 4.33 -2.64
N ARG A 156 4.95 4.78 -1.66
CA ARG A 156 4.85 6.14 -1.11
C ARG A 156 5.05 7.20 -2.20
N LEU A 157 6.04 7.01 -3.07
CA LEU A 157 6.26 7.87 -4.22
C LEU A 157 5.06 7.85 -5.19
N ALA A 158 4.52 6.67 -5.46
CA ALA A 158 3.37 6.52 -6.37
C ALA A 158 2.08 7.19 -5.84
N MET A 159 1.85 7.18 -4.52
CA MET A 159 0.70 7.89 -3.92
C MET A 159 0.81 9.41 -4.17
N LEU A 160 2.00 9.98 -4.02
CA LEU A 160 2.25 11.39 -4.30
C LEU A 160 2.19 11.69 -5.80
N ALA A 161 2.70 10.79 -6.64
CA ALA A 161 2.65 10.94 -8.08
C ALA A 161 1.21 10.92 -8.62
N PHE A 162 0.38 9.96 -8.16
CA PHE A 162 -1.01 9.88 -8.60
C PHE A 162 -1.83 11.10 -8.17
N SER A 163 -1.65 11.56 -6.93
CA SER A 163 -2.34 12.76 -6.43
C SER A 163 -1.91 14.05 -7.11
N GLY A 164 -0.74 14.09 -7.76
CA GLY A 164 -0.33 15.22 -8.60
C GLY A 164 -0.82 15.14 -10.06
N ILE A 165 -1.17 13.94 -10.54
CA ILE A 165 -1.64 13.70 -11.92
C ILE A 165 -3.16 13.79 -12.03
N ALA A 166 -3.87 13.28 -11.02
CA ALA A 166 -5.33 13.30 -10.92
C ALA A 166 -5.84 14.69 -10.52
#